data_AF-A0A448L6R9-F1
#
_entry.id   AF-A0A448L6R9-F1
#
_cell.length_a   1.000
_cell.length_b   1.000
_cell.length_c   1.000
_cell.angle_alpha   90.00
_cell.angle_beta   90.00
_cell.angle_gamma   90.00
#
_symmetry.space_group_name_H-M   'P 1'
#
loop_
_entity.id
_entity.type
_entity.pdbx_description
1 polymer ?
#
loop_
_entity_poly.entity_id
_entity_poly.type
_entity_poly.pdbx_seq_one_letter_code
_entity_poly.pdbx_strand_id
1 'polypeptide(L)'
;MLHDDYILFRLYVPLVLTILLAIMAYVHRKQLFRYIYFCNIFCFVIAVVSYVLVMNHPAGQPYSAPWMAAVPFLWLFGIFGGYFLFLVSAFAFLVEMAQRRMLARVLLGIGILFLVLLLIKALFVLFGAIWVMRGVY
;
A
#
# COMPACT_ATOMS: atom_id res chain seq x y z
N MET A 1 -21.74 11.97 -2.49
CA MET A 1 -21.34 10.58 -2.77
C MET A 1 -20.54 10.40 -4.07
N LEU A 2 -19.96 11.46 -4.68
CA LEU A 2 -19.18 11.31 -5.93
C LEU A 2 -18.07 12.35 -6.14
N HIS A 3 -17.47 12.90 -5.08
CA HIS A 3 -16.30 13.78 -5.14
C HIS A 3 -15.38 13.46 -3.96
N ASP A 4 -14.83 12.24 -3.91
CA ASP A 4 -13.58 12.02 -3.18
C ASP A 4 -12.48 12.01 -4.24
N ASP A 5 -11.86 13.17 -4.47
CA ASP A 5 -10.80 13.36 -5.49
C ASP A 5 -9.61 12.40 -5.29
N TYR A 6 -9.55 11.74 -4.12
CA TYR A 6 -8.52 10.80 -3.74
C TYR A 6 -8.93 9.32 -3.89
N ILE A 7 -10.14 9.00 -4.37
CA ILE A 7 -10.62 7.61 -4.53
C ILE A 7 -9.69 6.77 -5.41
N LEU A 8 -9.09 7.40 -6.42
CA LEU A 8 -8.08 6.81 -7.30
C LEU A 8 -6.90 6.23 -6.51
N PHE A 9 -6.34 7.01 -5.60
CA PHE A 9 -5.16 6.60 -4.82
C PHE A 9 -5.50 5.72 -3.62
N ARG A 10 -6.72 5.83 -3.08
CA ARG A 10 -7.15 5.12 -1.87
C ARG A 10 -7.73 3.74 -2.14
N LEU A 11 -8.30 3.52 -3.33
CA LEU A 11 -8.96 2.28 -3.71
C LEU A 11 -8.35 1.64 -4.97
N TYR A 12 -8.31 2.38 -6.08
CA TYR A 12 -7.91 1.81 -7.38
C TYR A 12 -6.43 1.46 -7.45
N VAL A 13 -5.54 2.33 -6.95
CA VAL A 13 -4.10 2.06 -6.91
C VAL A 13 -3.76 0.80 -6.09
N PRO A 14 -4.24 0.63 -4.83
CA PRO A 14 -4.06 -0.61 -4.08
C PRO A 14 -4.54 -1.87 -4.82
N LEU A 15 -5.69 -1.80 -5.50
CA LEU A 15 -6.22 -2.92 -6.29
C LEU A 15 -5.31 -3.30 -7.46
N VAL A 16 -4.86 -2.31 -8.24
CA VAL A 16 -3.93 -2.54 -9.36
C VAL A 16 -2.61 -3.14 -8.86
N LEU A 17 -2.07 -2.62 -7.76
CA LEU A 17 -0.84 -3.14 -7.16
C LEU A 17 -1.01 -4.57 -6.65
N THR A 18 -2.19 -4.93 -6.14
CA THR A 18 -2.52 -6.30 -5.71
C THR A 18 -2.49 -7.28 -6.90
N ILE A 19 -3.08 -6.89 -8.04
CA ILE A 19 -3.04 -7.70 -9.27
C ILE A 19 -1.58 -7.84 -9.75
N LEU A 20 -0.81 -6.76 -9.74
CA LEU A 20 0.59 -6.78 -10.14
C LEU A 20 1.41 -7.73 -9.23
N LEU A 21 1.22 -7.66 -7.91
CA LEU A 21 1.85 -8.57 -6.94
C LEU A 21 1.51 -10.03 -7.22
N ALA A 22 0.27 -10.34 -7.59
CA ALA A 22 -0.14 -11.69 -7.94
C ALA A 22 0.60 -12.21 -9.19
N ILE A 23 0.77 -11.36 -10.21
CA ILE A 23 1.54 -11.67 -11.42
C ILE A 23 3.02 -11.89 -11.07
N MET A 24 3.61 -11.00 -10.27
CA MET A 24 5.01 -11.12 -9.84
C MET A 24 5.23 -12.40 -9.02
N ALA A 25 4.31 -12.72 -8.11
CA ALA A 25 4.36 -13.95 -7.31
C ALA A 25 4.24 -15.22 -8.17
N TYR A 26 3.47 -15.18 -9.26
CA TYR A 26 3.37 -16.30 -10.20
C TYR A 26 4.68 -16.55 -10.96
N VAL A 27 5.33 -15.48 -11.43
CA VAL A 27 6.60 -15.55 -12.18
C VAL A 27 7.75 -15.96 -11.26
N HIS A 28 7.76 -15.49 -10.03
CA HIS A 28 8.86 -15.63 -9.08
C HIS A 28 8.73 -16.94 -8.26
N ARG A 29 9.00 -18.08 -8.90
CA ARG A 29 8.84 -19.44 -8.33
C ARG A 29 9.81 -19.82 -7.19
N LYS A 30 10.87 -19.06 -6.91
CA LYS A 30 11.84 -19.40 -5.83
C LYS A 30 11.35 -18.92 -4.45
N GLN A 31 11.42 -19.83 -3.48
CA GLN A 31 10.53 -19.89 -2.30
C GLN A 31 10.70 -18.81 -1.21
N LEU A 32 11.75 -17.99 -1.21
CA LEU A 32 12.02 -17.08 -0.09
C LEU A 32 11.18 -15.77 -0.12
N PHE A 33 10.88 -15.24 -1.31
CA PHE A 33 10.13 -13.97 -1.43
C PHE A 33 8.61 -14.17 -1.47
N ARG A 34 8.13 -15.41 -1.61
CA ARG A 34 6.70 -15.76 -1.73
C ARG A 34 5.86 -15.24 -0.56
N TYR A 35 6.41 -15.29 0.66
CA TYR A 35 5.74 -14.80 1.87
C TYR A 35 5.59 -13.27 1.89
N ILE A 36 6.53 -12.54 1.31
CA ILE A 36 6.48 -11.07 1.25
C ILE A 36 5.34 -10.64 0.32
N TYR A 37 5.17 -11.31 -0.84
CA TYR A 37 4.04 -11.04 -1.74
C TYR A 37 2.68 -11.30 -1.08
N PHE A 38 2.53 -12.41 -0.34
CA PHE A 38 1.27 -12.72 0.36
C PHE A 38 0.96 -11.74 1.49
N CYS A 39 1.97 -11.39 2.30
CA CYS A 39 1.83 -10.39 3.36
C CYS A 39 1.41 -9.03 2.78
N ASN A 40 1.96 -8.67 1.64
CA ASN A 40 1.67 -7.44 0.94
C ASN A 40 0.24 -7.38 0.35
N ILE A 41 -0.19 -8.47 -0.31
CA ILE A 41 -1.57 -8.63 -0.76
C ILE A 41 -2.52 -8.48 0.43
N PHE A 42 -2.20 -9.12 1.56
CA PHE A 42 -3.00 -9.02 2.78
C PHE A 42 -3.09 -7.58 3.30
N CYS A 43 -1.98 -6.83 3.32
CA CYS A 43 -1.98 -5.41 3.69
C CYS A 43 -2.87 -4.56 2.77
N PHE A 44 -2.81 -4.76 1.45
CA PHE A 44 -3.67 -4.03 0.52
C PHE A 44 -5.15 -4.42 0.62
N VAL A 45 -5.46 -5.68 0.88
CA VAL A 45 -6.84 -6.11 1.15
C VAL A 45 -7.38 -5.45 2.41
N ILE A 46 -6.62 -5.46 3.52
CA ILE A 46 -7.02 -4.77 4.76
C ILE A 46 -7.25 -3.29 4.52
N ALA A 47 -6.36 -2.63 3.76
CA ALA A 47 -6.52 -1.23 3.40
C ALA A 47 -7.82 -0.99 2.60
N VAL A 48 -8.08 -1.76 1.55
CA VAL A 48 -9.28 -1.61 0.73
C VAL A 48 -10.55 -1.82 1.56
N VAL A 49 -10.60 -2.89 2.36
CA VAL A 49 -11.75 -3.19 3.23
C VAL A 49 -11.97 -2.07 4.25
N SER A 50 -10.90 -1.60 4.89
CA SER A 50 -10.99 -0.52 5.89
C SER A 50 -11.45 0.80 5.26
N TYR A 51 -11.03 1.11 4.03
CA TYR A 51 -11.47 2.29 3.30
C TYR A 51 -12.98 2.25 3.01
N VAL A 52 -13.48 1.12 2.51
CA VAL A 52 -14.91 0.93 2.22
C VAL A 52 -15.75 1.04 3.49
N LEU A 53 -15.26 0.53 4.62
CA LEU A 53 -15.93 0.64 5.91
C LEU A 53 -16.00 2.10 6.41
N VAL A 54 -14.92 2.87 6.28
CA VAL A 54 -14.91 4.29 6.66
C VAL A 54 -15.82 5.11 5.75
N MET A 55 -15.80 4.86 4.44
CA MET A 55 -16.59 5.63 3.48
C MET A 55 -18.10 5.41 3.59
N ASN A 56 -18.50 4.22 4.03
CA ASN A 56 -19.91 3.91 4.30
C ASN A 56 -20.39 4.37 5.68
N HIS A 57 -19.51 4.92 6.52
CA HIS A 57 -19.91 5.48 7.81
C HIS A 57 -20.49 6.89 7.63
N PRO A 58 -21.72 7.17 8.10
CA PRO A 58 -22.28 8.52 8.03
C PRO A 58 -21.46 9.49 8.88
N ALA A 59 -21.14 10.64 8.29
CA ALA A 59 -20.36 11.69 8.94
C ALA A 59 -21.15 12.27 10.14
N GLY A 60 -20.49 12.37 11.30
CA GLY A 60 -21.08 12.93 12.52
C GLY A 60 -21.88 11.95 13.39
N GLN A 61 -22.02 10.69 12.99
CA GLN A 61 -22.56 9.66 13.90
C GLN A 61 -21.45 9.04 14.75
N PRO A 62 -21.70 8.78 16.04
CA PRO A 62 -20.77 8.03 16.87
C PRO A 62 -20.65 6.60 16.33
N TYR A 63 -19.44 6.06 16.37
CA TYR A 63 -19.19 4.66 16.03
C TYR A 63 -20.04 3.75 16.93
N SER A 64 -20.87 2.89 16.34
CA SER A 64 -21.77 2.01 17.08
C SER A 64 -21.04 0.95 17.91
N ALA A 65 -19.81 0.63 17.55
CA ALA A 65 -18.99 -0.34 18.27
C ALA A 65 -17.55 0.18 18.48
N PRO A 66 -16.93 -0.11 19.64
CA PRO A 66 -15.61 0.41 20.00
C PRO A 66 -14.49 -0.03 19.05
N TRP A 67 -14.64 -1.18 18.38
CA TRP A 67 -13.67 -1.64 17.38
C TRP A 67 -13.67 -0.81 16.09
N MET A 68 -14.75 -0.08 15.79
CA MET A 68 -14.83 0.75 14.57
C MET A 68 -13.89 1.96 14.63
N ALA A 69 -13.55 2.42 15.85
CA ALA A 69 -12.53 3.43 16.06
C ALA A 69 -11.13 2.97 15.62
N ALA A 70 -10.88 1.65 15.54
CA ALA A 70 -9.62 1.08 15.06
C ALA A 70 -9.52 1.00 13.53
N VAL A 71 -10.64 1.12 12.80
CA VAL A 71 -10.69 0.94 11.33
C VAL A 71 -9.85 1.99 10.57
N PRO A 72 -9.86 3.29 10.93
CA PRO A 72 -8.97 4.28 10.30
C PRO A 72 -7.49 3.98 10.52
N PHE A 73 -7.13 3.41 11.68
CA PHE A 73 -5.76 3.00 11.97
C PHE A 73 -5.35 1.78 11.13
N LEU A 74 -6.22 0.77 11.04
CA LEU A 74 -6.01 -0.39 10.17
C LEU A 74 -5.85 0.02 8.70
N TRP A 75 -6.63 0.99 8.24
CA TRP A 75 -6.45 1.58 6.92
C TRP A 75 -5.07 2.21 6.74
N LEU A 76 -4.65 3.04 7.70
CA LEU A 76 -3.37 3.74 7.64
C LEU A 76 -2.17 2.78 7.65
N PHE A 77 -2.17 1.80 8.56
CA PHE A 77 -1.13 0.77 8.64
C PHE A 77 -1.16 -0.17 7.43
N GLY A 78 -2.34 -0.52 6.91
CA GLY A 78 -2.48 -1.35 5.72
C GLY A 78 -1.92 -0.67 4.48
N ILE A 79 -2.22 0.61 4.27
CA ILE A 79 -1.66 1.40 3.16
C ILE A 79 -0.15 1.55 3.32
N PHE A 80 0.31 1.99 4.50
CA PHE A 80 1.74 2.25 4.72
C PHE A 80 2.56 0.97 4.59
N GLY A 81 2.12 -0.11 5.25
CA GLY A 81 2.74 -1.43 5.18
C GLY A 81 2.69 -2.01 3.78
N GLY A 82 1.56 -1.92 3.08
CA GLY A 82 1.41 -2.41 1.71
C GLY A 82 2.35 -1.72 0.72
N TYR A 83 2.41 -0.37 0.74
CA TYR A 83 3.35 0.34 -0.13
C TYR A 83 4.82 0.02 0.19
N PHE A 84 5.18 -0.06 1.47
CA PHE A 84 6.54 -0.42 1.88
C PHE A 84 6.92 -1.84 1.42
N LEU A 85 6.05 -2.83 1.67
CA LEU A 85 6.27 -4.20 1.25
C LEU A 85 6.27 -4.35 -0.27
N PHE A 86 5.50 -3.52 -1.00
CA PHE A 86 5.46 -3.51 -2.46
C PHE A 86 6.80 -3.09 -3.02
N LEU A 87 7.44 -2.09 -2.42
CA LEU A 87 8.78 -1.67 -2.79
C LEU A 87 9.81 -2.77 -2.58
N VAL A 88 9.79 -3.42 -1.41
CA VAL A 88 10.70 -4.54 -1.12
C VAL A 88 10.48 -5.69 -2.12
N SER A 89 9.22 -6.01 -2.42
CA SER A 89 8.83 -7.04 -3.39
C SER A 89 9.30 -6.70 -4.81
N ALA A 90 9.09 -5.45 -5.24
CA ALA A 90 9.49 -4.99 -6.55
C ALA A 90 11.00 -4.93 -6.71
N PHE A 91 11.73 -4.49 -5.69
CA PHE A 91 13.18 -4.47 -5.70
C PHE A 91 13.76 -5.89 -5.78
N ALA A 92 13.26 -6.81 -4.96
CA ALA A 92 13.68 -8.21 -5.00
C ALA A 92 13.44 -8.83 -6.39
N PHE A 93 12.27 -8.57 -6.99
CA PHE A 93 11.96 -9.00 -8.35
C PHE A 93 12.90 -8.40 -9.40
N LEU A 94 13.20 -7.10 -9.31
CA LEU A 94 14.11 -6.42 -10.22
C LEU A 94 15.55 -6.94 -10.09
N VAL A 95 16.03 -7.20 -8.88
CA VAL A 95 17.36 -7.79 -8.65
C VAL A 95 17.46 -9.17 -9.29
N GLU A 96 16.46 -10.04 -9.10
CA GLU A 96 16.45 -11.38 -9.71
C GLU A 96 16.37 -11.30 -11.25
N MET A 97 15.64 -10.33 -11.79
CA MET A 97 15.54 -10.11 -13.24
C MET A 97 16.81 -9.48 -13.83
N ALA A 98 17.50 -8.61 -13.08
CA ALA A 98 18.74 -7.92 -13.47
C ALA A 98 19.94 -8.85 -13.54
N GLN A 99 19.95 -9.93 -12.74
CA GLN A 99 20.95 -10.99 -12.88
C GLN A 99 20.83 -11.73 -14.22
N ARG A 100 19.64 -11.75 -14.84
CA ARG A 100 19.38 -12.50 -16.08
C ARG A 100 19.43 -11.66 -17.36
N ARG A 101 19.19 -10.33 -17.29
CA ARG A 101 19.16 -9.45 -18.48
C ARG A 101 19.75 -8.05 -18.20
N MET A 102 20.58 -7.56 -19.13
CA MET A 102 21.20 -6.21 -19.07
C MET A 102 20.19 -5.06 -18.94
N LEU A 103 19.02 -5.15 -19.60
CA LEU A 103 17.93 -4.17 -19.51
C LEU A 103 17.34 -4.02 -18.10
N ALA A 104 17.37 -5.09 -17.30
CA ALA A 104 16.83 -5.05 -15.95
C ALA A 104 17.74 -4.31 -14.96
N ARG A 105 19.02 -4.05 -15.30
CA ARG A 105 19.89 -3.15 -14.52
C ARG A 105 19.45 -1.69 -14.62
N VAL A 106 18.99 -1.26 -15.79
CA VAL A 106 18.43 0.10 -16.00
C VAL A 106 17.10 0.24 -15.25
N LEU A 107 16.24 -0.79 -15.31
CA LEU A 107 15.00 -0.85 -14.52
C LEU A 107 15.25 -0.85 -13.00
N LEU A 108 16.38 -1.41 -12.53
CA LEU A 108 16.78 -1.38 -11.13
C LEU A 108 17.05 0.05 -10.65
N GLY A 109 17.75 0.87 -11.46
CA GLY A 109 17.96 2.29 -11.18
C GLY A 109 16.65 3.08 -11.11
N ILE A 110 15.72 2.83 -12.04
CA ILE A 110 14.38 3.46 -12.03
C ILE A 110 13.58 3.01 -10.81
N GLY A 111 13.68 1.73 -10.42
CA GLY A 111 13.04 1.19 -9.23
C GLY A 111 13.51 1.87 -7.94
N ILE A 112 14.81 2.14 -7.81
CA ILE A 112 15.38 2.88 -6.67
C ILE A 112 14.83 4.31 -6.63
N LEU A 113 14.78 5.00 -7.77
CA LEU A 113 14.25 6.36 -7.85
C LEU A 113 12.77 6.40 -7.44
N PHE A 114 11.97 5.43 -7.89
CA PHE A 114 10.57 5.30 -7.51
C PHE A 114 10.41 5.00 -6.01
N LEU A 115 11.31 4.20 -5.44
CA LEU A 115 11.35 3.88 -4.01
C LEU A 115 11.57 5.13 -3.15
N VAL A 116 12.50 6.00 -3.56
CA VAL A 116 12.75 7.29 -2.88
C VAL A 116 11.53 8.19 -2.95
N LEU A 117 10.89 8.34 -4.11
CA LEU A 117 9.70 9.18 -4.27
C LEU A 117 8.51 8.68 -3.42
N LEU A 118 8.32 7.35 -3.36
CA LEU A 118 7.29 6.76 -2.53
C LEU A 118 7.59 6.90 -1.04
N LEU A 119 8.86 6.81 -0.62
CA LEU A 119 9.26 7.00 0.78
C LEU A 119 8.96 8.44 1.22
N ILE A 120 9.26 9.43 0.37
CA ILE A 120 8.91 10.83 0.60
C ILE A 120 7.39 11.01 0.74
N LYS A 121 6.61 10.38 -0.15
CA LYS A 121 5.13 10.42 -0.05
C LYS A 121 4.63 9.75 1.22
N ALA A 122 5.18 8.59 1.59
CA ALA A 122 4.78 7.85 2.77
C ALA A 122 5.06 8.65 4.06
N LEU A 123 6.21 9.32 4.13
CA LEU A 123 6.52 10.26 5.21
C LEU A 123 5.53 11.43 5.23
N PHE A 124 5.22 12.02 4.07
CA PHE A 124 4.25 13.11 3.98
C PHE A 124 2.86 12.71 4.50
N VAL A 125 2.38 11.52 4.12
CA VAL A 125 1.10 10.98 4.59
C VAL A 125 1.13 10.68 6.09
N LEU A 126 2.23 10.14 6.61
CA LEU A 126 2.38 9.81 8.02
C LEU A 126 2.42 11.08 8.89
N PHE A 127 3.21 12.08 8.50
CA PHE A 127 3.24 13.37 9.17
C PHE A 127 1.90 14.11 9.06
N GLY A 128 1.24 14.07 7.90
CA GLY A 128 -0.10 14.64 7.71
C GLY A 128 -1.15 13.97 8.59
N ALA A 129 -1.13 12.64 8.70
CA ALA A 129 -2.06 11.90 9.56
C ALA A 129 -1.84 12.18 11.05
N ILE A 130 -0.57 12.26 11.49
CA ILE A 130 -0.24 12.65 12.88
C ILE A 130 -0.70 14.09 13.16
N TRP A 131 -0.52 15.01 12.21
CA TRP A 131 -0.97 16.40 12.36
C TRP A 131 -2.48 16.51 12.50
N VAL A 132 -3.24 15.80 11.65
CA VAL A 132 -4.70 15.75 11.73
C VAL A 132 -5.16 15.16 13.07
N MET A 133 -4.51 14.11 13.58
CA MET A 133 -4.86 13.53 14.89
C MET A 133 -4.50 14.42 16.09
N ARG A 134 -3.54 15.35 15.95
CA ARG A 134 -3.19 16.29 17.02
C ARG A 134 -4.21 17.43 17.17
N GLY A 135 -4.97 17.75 16.13
CA GLY A 135 -5.99 18.81 16.13
C GLY A 135 -7.39 18.38 16.60
N VAL A 136 -7.55 17.12 17.05
CA VAL A 136 -8.84 16.57 17.52
C VAL A 136 -8.91 16.53 19.07
N TYR A 137 -7.94 17.14 19.76
CA TYR A 137 -7.94 17.33 21.22
C TYR A 137 -8.12 18.80 21.60
#